data_AF-A0A533SKL8-F1
#
_entry.id   AF-A0A533SKL8-F1
#
_cell.length_a   1.000
_cell.length_b   1.000
_cell.length_c   1.000
_cell.angle_alpha   90.00
_cell.angle_beta   90.00
_cell.angle_gamma   90.00
#
_symmetry.space_group_name_H-M   'P 1'
#
loop_
_entity.id
_entity.type
_entity.pdbx_description
1 polymer ?
#
loop_
_entity_poly.entity_id
_entity_poly.type
_entity_poly.pdbx_seq_one_letter_code
_entity_poly.pdbx_strand_id
1 'polypeptide(L)' 'MTAPKALVITGNGINCERESAHALRLAGFEADIAHMAAIFSGEARLGGYNFIHLPGGFLDGDDLG' A
#
# COMPACT_ATOMS: atom_id res chain seq x y z
N MET A 1 -17.03 -14.66 8.69
CA MET A 1 -16.93 -13.44 7.87
C MET A 1 -15.52 -13.39 7.32
N THR A 2 -15.33 -13.10 6.04
CA THR A 2 -14.00 -12.92 5.42
C THR A 2 -13.45 -11.55 5.81
N ALA A 3 -12.17 -11.47 6.19
CA ALA A 3 -11.53 -10.19 6.46
C ALA A 3 -11.46 -9.34 5.16
N PRO A 4 -11.73 -8.02 5.22
CA PRO A 4 -11.56 -7.16 4.05
C PRO A 4 -10.08 -7.07 3.67
N LYS A 5 -9.79 -7.03 2.37
CA LYS A 5 -8.41 -6.91 1.87
C LYS A 5 -8.03 -5.45 1.71
N ALA A 6 -6.84 -5.09 2.18
CA ALA A 6 -6.24 -3.77 1.99
C ALA A 6 -4.92 -3.87 1.22
N LEU A 7 -4.71 -2.94 0.29
CA LEU A 7 -3.44 -2.76 -0.40
C LEU A 7 -2.76 -1.49 0.07
N VAL A 8 -1.56 -1.60 0.63
CA VAL A 8 -0.67 -0.47 0.90
C VAL A 8 0.29 -0.32 -0.26
N ILE A 9 0.19 0.78 -0.99
CA ILE A 9 1.03 1.03 -2.16
C ILE A 9 2.33 1.70 -1.71
N THR A 10 3.48 1.16 -2.09
CA THR A 10 4.78 1.78 -1.86
C THR A 10 5.43 2.24 -3.17
N GLY A 11 6.47 3.05 -3.07
CA GLY A 11 7.20 3.67 -4.16
C GLY A 11 8.58 4.09 -3.67
N ASN A 12 9.44 4.57 -4.57
CA ASN A 12 10.73 5.11 -4.19
C ASN A 12 10.55 6.31 -3.23
N GLY A 13 11.09 6.21 -2.02
CA GLY A 13 11.01 7.28 -1.01
C GLY A 13 9.77 7.23 -0.11
N ILE A 14 8.79 6.37 -0.39
CA ILE A 14 7.76 6.01 0.59
C ILE A 14 8.42 5.22 1.74
N ASN A 15 8.08 5.55 2.98
CA ASN A 15 8.73 4.95 4.15
C ASN A 15 7.78 4.55 5.29
N CYS A 16 6.48 4.83 5.15
CA CYS A 16 5.47 4.50 6.16
C CYS A 16 4.64 3.23 5.84
N GLU A 17 5.04 2.43 4.85
CA GLU A 17 4.22 1.31 4.37
C GLU A 17 4.05 0.17 5.39
N ARG A 18 5.06 -0.03 6.26
CA ARG A 18 5.10 -1.18 7.18
C ARG A 18 4.17 -0.95 8.38
N GLU A 19 4.19 0.25 8.95
CA GLU A 19 3.30 0.67 10.04
C GLU A 19 1.86 0.83 9.54
N SER A 20 1.65 1.34 8.32
CA SER A 20 0.31 1.41 7.73
C SER A 20 -0.28 0.01 7.56
N ALA A 21 0.49 -0.94 7.04
CA ALA A 21 0.04 -2.34 6.94
C ALA A 21 -0.17 -2.97 8.32
N HIS A 22 0.65 -2.64 9.31
CA HIS A 22 0.46 -3.10 10.69
C HIS A 22 -0.85 -2.58 11.30
N ALA A 23 -1.13 -1.28 11.18
CA ALA A 23 -2.36 -0.66 11.67
C ALA A 23 -3.61 -1.26 11.00
N LEU A 24 -3.56 -1.51 9.69
CA LEU A 24 -4.64 -2.18 8.96
C LEU A 24 -4.89 -3.60 9.47
N ARG A 25 -3.83 -4.38 9.74
CA ARG A 25 -3.97 -5.72 10.32
C ARG A 25 -4.58 -5.69 11.72
N LEU A 26 -4.19 -4.71 12.56
CA LEU A 26 -4.81 -4.49 13.87
C LEU A 26 -6.30 -4.11 13.75
N ALA A 27 -6.67 -3.40 12.68
CA ALA A 27 -8.06 -3.06 12.36
C ALA A 27 -8.86 -4.22 11.73
N GLY A 28 -8.25 -5.41 11.55
CA GLY A 28 -8.93 -6.60 11.05
C GLY A 28 -8.88 -6.79 9.53
N PHE A 29 -8.02 -6.06 8.81
CA PHE A 29 -7.80 -6.26 7.38
C PHE A 29 -6.74 -7.34 7.11
N GLU A 30 -6.87 -8.02 5.97
CA GLU A 30 -5.76 -8.68 5.30
C GLU A 30 -4.99 -7.63 4.49
N ALA A 31 -3.83 -7.18 5.00
CA ALA A 31 -3.06 -6.10 4.38
C ALA A 31 -1.83 -6.60 3.63
N ASP A 32 -1.77 -6.29 2.34
CA ASP A 32 -0.64 -6.52 1.44
C ASP A 32 0.11 -5.20 1.18
N ILE A 33 1.44 -5.27 0.98
CA ILE A 33 2.26 -4.13 0.53
C ILE A 33 2.73 -4.43 -0.88
N ALA A 34 2.52 -3.51 -1.82
CA ALA A 34 3.03 -3.66 -3.18
C ALA A 34 3.65 -2.36 -3.70
N HIS A 35 4.80 -2.46 -4.36
CA HIS A 35 5.41 -1.33 -5.05
C HIS A 35 4.58 -0.92 -6.26
N MET A 36 4.47 0.38 -6.57
CA MET A 36 3.65 0.88 -7.69
C MET A 36 4.05 0.26 -9.03
N ALA A 37 5.33 -0.06 -9.20
CA ALA A 37 5.85 -0.77 -10.38
C ALA A 37 5.16 -2.12 -10.60
N ALA A 38 4.86 -2.87 -9.54
CA ALA A 38 4.15 -4.15 -9.63
C ALA A 38 2.69 -3.96 -10.09
N ILE A 39 2.09 -2.79 -9.81
CA ILE A 39 0.75 -2.45 -10.28
C ILE A 39 0.78 -2.13 -11.77
N PHE A 40 1.76 -1.33 -12.21
CA PHE A 40 1.92 -0.99 -13.63
C PHE A 40 2.32 -2.19 -14.48
N SER A 41 3.10 -3.13 -13.94
CA SER A 41 3.45 -4.38 -14.64
C SER A 41 2.31 -5.41 -14.65
N GLY A 42 1.29 -5.22 -13.80
CA GLY A 42 0.17 -6.15 -13.65
C GLY A 42 0.44 -7.35 -12.74
N GLU A 43 1.61 -7.40 -12.09
CA GLU A 43 1.95 -8.37 -11.03
C GLU A 43 1.05 -8.23 -9.80
N ALA A 44 0.69 -6.98 -9.45
CA ALA A 44 -0.32 -6.64 -8.47
C ALA A 44 -1.53 -6.00 -9.18
N ARG A 45 -2.74 -6.42 -8.80
CA ARG A 45 -3.98 -5.86 -9.35
C ARG A 45 -4.77 -5.16 -8.26
N LEU A 46 -5.28 -3.98 -8.57
CA LEU A 46 -6.17 -3.24 -7.66
C LEU A 46 -7.50 -3.98 -7.44
N GLY A 47 -7.98 -4.66 -8.48
CA GLY A 47 -9.18 -5.49 -8.41
C GLY A 47 -8.98 -6.64 -7.42
N GLY A 48 -9.83 -6.69 -6.39
CA GLY A 48 -9.77 -7.69 -5.32
C GLY A 48 -9.43 -7.11 -3.95
N TYR A 49 -9.05 -5.83 -3.87
CA TYR A 49 -8.91 -5.11 -2.61
C TYR A 49 -10.16 -4.29 -2.31
N ASN A 50 -10.52 -4.21 -1.03
CA ASN A 50 -11.63 -3.40 -0.51
C ASN A 50 -11.17 -2.01 -0.07
N PHE A 51 -9.87 -1.86 0.18
CA PHE A 51 -9.26 -0.63 0.67
C PHE A 51 -7.87 -0.44 0.03
N ILE A 52 -7.55 0.80 -0.32
CA ILE A 52 -6.22 1.17 -0.83
C ILE A 52 -5.68 2.26 0.10
N HIS A 53 -4.47 2.07 0.60
CA HIS A 53 -3.75 3.02 1.42
C HIS A 53 -2.56 3.57 0.64
N LEU A 54 -2.47 4.89 0.56
CA LEU A 54 -1.31 5.62 0.03
C LEU A 54 -0.54 6.18 1.24
N PRO A 55 0.46 5.45 1.75
CA PRO A 55 1.22 5.83 2.93
C PRO A 55 2.08 7.08 2.66
N GLY A 56 2.45 7.76 3.75
CA GLY A 56 3.39 8.89 3.69
C GLY A 56 4.84 8.47 3.43
N GLY A 57 5.68 9.49 3.26
CA GLY A 57 7.11 9.36 3.06
C GLY A 57 7.66 10.62 2.37
N PHE A 58 8.76 10.45 1.64
CA PHE A 58 9.42 11.46 0.82
C PHE A 58 9.50 10.93 -0.61
N LEU A 59 8.36 10.81 -1.30
CA LEU A 59 8.25 10.22 -2.63
C LEU A 59 9.16 10.96 -3.60
N ASP A 60 10.09 10.25 -4.24
CA ASP A 60 11.13 10.84 -5.10
C ASP A 60 11.88 12.02 -4.43
N GLY A 61 12.00 12.00 -3.10
CA GLY A 61 12.68 13.03 -2.32
C GLY A 61 11.92 14.36 -2.21
N ASP A 62 10.62 14.38 -2.53
CA ASP A 62 9.79 15.59 -2.63
C ASP A 62 10.33 16.63 -3.63
N ASP A 63 11.09 16.17 -4.64
CA ASP A 63 11.86 17.04 -5.56
C ASP A 63 10.99 17.99 -6.39
N LEU A 64 9.74 17.59 -6.68
CA LEU A 64 8.82 18.38 -7.51
C LEU A 64 7.86 19.29 -6.71
N GLY A 65 7.85 19.20 -5.37
CA GLY A 65 6.92 19.92 -4.49
C GLY A 65 5.44 19.61 -4.76
#